data_AF-A0A3D3DVX6-F1
#
_entry.id   AF-A0A3D3DVX6-F1
#
_cell.length_a   1.000
_cell.length_b   1.000
_cell.length_c   1.000
_cell.angle_alpha   90.00
_cell.angle_beta   90.00
_cell.angle_gamma   90.00
#
_symmetry.space_group_name_H-M   'P 1'
#
loop_
_entity.id
_entity.type
_entity.pdbx_description
1 polymer ?
#
loop_
_entity_poly.entity_id
_entity_poly.type
_entity_poly.pdbx_seq_one_letter_code
_entity_poly.pdbx_strand_id
1 'polypeptide(L)'
;MIDDPIIPSDEAAWYCVRTKTKREHVAARSLAQLDGVQSFCPRLRYRKATRRGKIWWVEAMFPGYIFAFFSRLKRERDVVHSHGVMKLLKFGAHIPEIPPHFVPKPQQETEKP
;
A
#
# COMPACT_ATOMS: atom_id res chain seq x y z
N MET A 1 16.96 -17.24 -17.51
CA MET A 1 17.15 -16.73 -16.14
C MET A 1 15.78 -16.84 -15.49
N ILE A 2 15.57 -17.92 -14.76
CA ILE A 2 14.29 -18.25 -14.11
C ILE A 2 14.34 -17.60 -12.74
N ASP A 3 13.32 -16.81 -12.42
CA ASP A 3 13.08 -16.23 -11.10
C ASP A 3 13.41 -17.23 -10.00
N ASP A 4 14.42 -16.90 -9.21
CA ASP A 4 14.74 -17.60 -7.97
C ASP A 4 13.48 -17.56 -7.09
N PRO A 5 13.05 -18.69 -6.50
CA PRO A 5 11.91 -18.68 -5.59
C PRO A 5 12.25 -17.73 -4.44
N ILE A 6 11.65 -16.55 -4.41
CA ILE A 6 11.94 -15.48 -3.45
C ILE A 6 11.78 -16.03 -2.03
N ILE A 7 12.89 -16.50 -1.47
CA ILE A 7 13.03 -16.84 -0.07
C ILE A 7 12.77 -15.52 0.66
N PRO A 8 11.90 -15.48 1.67
CA PRO A 8 11.69 -14.26 2.43
C PRO A 8 13.05 -13.82 3.00
N SER A 9 13.62 -12.76 2.42
CA SER A 9 14.85 -12.15 2.89
C SER A 9 14.56 -11.40 4.19
N ASP A 10 15.58 -11.24 5.04
CA ASP A 10 15.48 -10.33 6.18
C ASP A 10 15.46 -8.86 5.73
N GLU A 11 15.85 -8.61 4.48
CA GLU A 11 15.81 -7.30 3.88
C GLU A 11 14.37 -6.81 3.69
N ALA A 12 14.15 -5.53 3.99
CA ALA A 12 12.85 -4.91 3.80
C ALA A 12 12.63 -4.65 2.30
N ALA A 13 11.45 -5.05 1.81
CA ALA A 13 11.04 -4.83 0.43
C ALA A 13 9.61 -4.26 0.39
N TRP A 14 9.22 -3.72 -0.77
CA TRP A 14 7.87 -3.24 -0.98
C TRP A 14 6.94 -4.38 -1.36
N TYR A 15 5.78 -4.43 -0.72
CA TYR A 15 4.74 -5.42 -0.97
C TYR A 15 3.40 -4.75 -1.23
N CYS A 16 2.59 -5.34 -2.08
CA CYS A 16 1.20 -4.92 -2.24
C CYS A 16 0.34 -5.61 -1.19
N VAL A 17 -0.42 -4.80 -0.45
CA VAL A 17 -1.31 -5.24 0.62
C VAL A 17 -2.74 -4.92 0.21
N ARG A 18 -3.59 -5.93 0.23
CA ARG A 18 -5.03 -5.77 0.01
C ARG A 18 -5.69 -5.33 1.32
N THR A 19 -6.43 -4.24 1.26
CA THR A 19 -7.19 -3.68 2.37
C THR A 19 -8.68 -3.97 2.20
N LYS A 20 -9.44 -3.75 3.28
CA LYS A 20 -10.90 -3.69 3.19
C LYS A 20 -11.30 -2.46 2.37
N THR A 21 -12.31 -2.62 1.51
CA THR A 21 -12.85 -1.54 0.66
C THR A 21 -13.24 -0.33 1.50
N LYS A 22 -12.86 0.88 1.08
CA LYS A 22 -13.08 2.16 1.79
C LYS A 22 -12.33 2.31 3.11
N ARG A 23 -11.47 1.35 3.50
CA ARG A 23 -10.66 1.39 4.74
C ARG A 23 -9.17 1.44 4.45
N GLU A 24 -8.78 1.86 3.24
CA GLU A 24 -7.39 2.01 2.81
C GLU A 24 -6.62 2.96 3.75
N HIS A 25 -7.25 4.07 4.14
CA HIS A 25 -6.69 5.05 5.07
C HIS A 25 -6.51 4.50 6.49
N VAL A 26 -7.42 3.64 6.96
CA VAL A 26 -7.30 2.97 8.27
C VAL A 26 -6.15 1.98 8.24
N ALA A 27 -6.04 1.19 7.16
CA ALA A 27 -4.97 0.23 6.97
C ALA A 27 -3.60 0.93 6.89
N ALA A 28 -3.48 1.99 6.08
CA ALA A 28 -2.25 2.78 6.00
C ALA A 28 -1.86 3.34 7.38
N ARG A 29 -2.82 3.92 8.12
CA ARG A 29 -2.56 4.42 9.47
C ARG A 29 -2.10 3.31 10.42
N SER A 30 -2.78 2.16 10.41
CA SER A 30 -2.44 1.01 11.27
C SER A 30 -1.04 0.50 10.97
N LEU A 31 -0.67 0.40 9.69
CA LEU A 31 0.66 -0.03 9.27
C LEU A 31 1.74 0.98 9.63
N ALA A 32 1.45 2.28 9.53
CA ALA A 32 2.37 3.35 9.93
C ALA A 32 2.63 3.41 11.44
N GLN A 33 1.81 2.77 12.27
CA GLN A 33 2.06 2.63 13.72
C GLN A 33 3.03 1.49 14.05
N LEU A 34 3.32 0.60 13.11
CA LEU A 34 4.26 -0.49 13.32
C LEU A 34 5.69 0.02 13.12
N ASP A 35 6.60 -0.26 14.05
CA ASP A 35 8.01 0.21 14.00
C ASP A 35 8.89 -0.45 12.91
N GLY A 36 9.23 0.25 11.83
CA GLY A 36 9.94 -0.34 10.67
C GLY A 36 9.03 -0.86 9.55
N VAL A 37 7.83 -0.31 9.40
CA VAL A 37 6.89 -0.54 8.29
C VAL A 37 6.57 0.83 7.75
N GLN A 38 6.78 1.02 6.45
CA GLN A 38 6.30 2.22 5.77
C GLN A 38 5.09 1.86 4.93
N SER A 39 4.03 2.66 4.97
CA SER A 39 2.84 2.44 4.15
C SER A 39 2.67 3.57 3.15
N PHE A 40 2.34 3.23 1.90
CA PHE A 40 2.04 4.17 0.84
C PHE A 40 0.67 3.84 0.22
N CYS A 41 -0.25 4.81 0.25
CA CYS A 41 -1.57 4.69 -0.34
C CYS A 41 -1.72 5.74 -1.46
N PRO A 42 -1.61 5.35 -2.75
CA PRO A 42 -1.77 6.28 -3.86
C PRO A 42 -3.23 6.77 -3.93
N ARG A 43 -3.46 8.00 -3.51
CA ARG A 43 -4.75 8.69 -3.60
C ARG A 43 -4.66 9.70 -4.74
N LEU A 44 -5.57 9.58 -5.70
CA LEU A 44 -5.73 10.53 -6.79
C LEU A 44 -6.86 11.50 -6.43
N ARG A 45 -6.53 12.78 -6.33
CA ARG A 45 -7.51 13.86 -6.15
C ARG A 45 -7.84 14.45 -7.51
N TYR A 46 -9.09 14.33 -7.96
CA TYR A 46 -9.56 14.91 -9.21
C TYR A 46 -10.84 15.72 -9.02
N ARG A 47 -11.02 16.76 -9.84
CA ARG A 47 -12.22 17.60 -9.81
C ARG A 47 -13.27 17.00 -10.72
N LYS A 48 -14.42 16.60 -10.16
CA LYS A 48 -15.58 16.19 -10.95
C LYS A 48 -16.59 17.34 -10.96
N ALA A 49 -16.98 17.78 -12.15
CA ALA A 49 -18.11 18.68 -12.30
C ALA A 49 -19.39 17.90 -11.99
N THR A 50 -20.09 18.27 -10.92
CA THR A 50 -21.40 17.70 -10.58
C THR A 50 -22.49 18.75 -10.74
N ARG A 51 -23.76 18.34 -10.79
CA ARG A 51 -24.92 19.23 -10.99
C ARG A 51 -25.05 20.36 -9.94
N ARG A 52 -24.34 20.25 -8.81
CA ARG A 52 -24.32 21.24 -7.72
C ARG A 52 -22.99 21.99 -7.56
N GLY A 53 -22.01 21.80 -8.46
CA GLY A 53 -20.71 22.46 -8.42
C GLY A 53 -19.52 21.51 -8.66
N LYS A 54 -18.31 22.09 -8.75
CA LYS A 54 -17.05 21.33 -8.88
C LYS A 54 -16.68 20.77 -7.51
N ILE A 55 -16.85 19.46 -7.31
CA ILE A 55 -16.48 18.77 -6.07
C ILE A 55 -15.11 18.12 -6.25
N TRP A 56 -14.24 18.25 -5.25
CA TRP A 56 -12.98 17.52 -5.17
C TRP A 56 -13.27 16.07 -4.77
N TRP A 57 -12.98 15.12 -5.64
CA TRP A 57 -13.09 13.69 -5.35
C TRP A 57 -11.71 13.11 -5.12
N VAL A 58 -11.54 12.36 -4.04
CA VAL A 58 -10.31 11.63 -3.73
C VAL A 58 -10.63 10.16 -3.88
N GLU A 59 -10.04 9.54 -4.90
CA GLU A 59 -10.21 8.11 -5.16
C GLU A 59 -8.85 7.42 -5.04
N ALA A 60 -8.83 6.21 -4.48
CA ALA A 60 -7.62 5.40 -4.52
C ALA A 60 -7.37 4.99 -5.98
N MET A 61 -6.15 5.20 -6.49
CA MET A 61 -5.81 4.73 -7.85
C MET A 61 -6.00 3.21 -7.99
N PHE A 62 -5.87 2.50 -6.88
CA PHE A 62 -6.11 1.07 -6.75
C PHE A 62 -7.07 0.84 -5.57
N PRO A 63 -8.39 0.77 -5.80
CA PRO A 63 -9.35 0.60 -4.71
C PRO A 63 -9.10 -0.70 -3.95
N GLY A 64 -8.98 -0.62 -2.62
CA GLY A 64 -8.67 -1.77 -1.77
C GLY A 64 -7.22 -2.26 -1.81
N TYR A 65 -6.26 -1.48 -2.33
CA TYR A 65 -4.84 -1.82 -2.31
C TYR A 65 -3.99 -0.67 -1.78
N ILE A 66 -2.97 -1.03 -0.99
CA ILE A 66 -1.93 -0.13 -0.51
C ILE A 66 -0.58 -0.82 -0.67
N PHE A 67 0.50 -0.05 -0.67
CA PHE A 67 1.86 -0.56 -0.66
C PHE A 67 2.44 -0.47 0.74
N ALA A 68 3.23 -1.47 1.14
CA ALA A 68 3.90 -1.48 2.43
C ALA A 68 5.34 -1.97 2.29
N PHE A 69 6.29 -1.24 2.87
CA PHE A 69 7.71 -1.57 2.92
C PHE A 69 8.04 -2.19 4.27
N PHE A 70 8.43 -3.45 4.30
CA PHE A 70 8.77 -4.16 5.54
C PHE A 70 9.56 -5.45 5.28
N SER A 71 10.20 -6.01 6.32
CA SER A 71 10.82 -7.34 6.26
C SER A 71 9.77 -8.42 6.48
N ARG A 72 9.56 -9.31 5.50
CA ARG A 72 8.55 -10.39 5.61
C ARG A 72 8.84 -11.35 6.75
N LEU A 73 10.11 -11.71 6.95
CA LEU A 73 10.51 -12.60 8.04
C LEU A 73 10.09 -12.07 9.41
N LYS A 74 10.23 -10.76 9.62
CA LYS A 74 9.98 -10.14 10.94
C LYS A 74 8.53 -9.68 11.11
N ARG A 75 7.89 -9.19 10.04
CA ARG A 75 6.73 -8.28 10.15
C ARG A 75 5.51 -8.72 9.35
N GLU A 76 5.59 -9.79 8.57
CA GLU A 76 4.45 -10.26 7.74
C GLU A 76 3.20 -10.53 8.59
N ARG A 77 3.36 -11.16 9.75
CA ARG A 77 2.27 -11.46 10.67
C ARG A 77 1.61 -10.17 11.18
N ASP A 78 2.40 -9.20 11.64
CA ASP A 78 1.89 -7.92 12.17
C ASP A 78 1.15 -7.12 11.09
N VAL A 79 1.67 -7.12 9.87
CA VAL A 79 1.06 -6.45 8.72
C VAL A 79 -0.30 -7.09 8.39
N VAL A 80 -0.39 -8.42 8.34
CA VAL A 80 -1.65 -9.13 8.04
C VAL A 80 -2.69 -8.93 9.15
N HIS A 81 -2.26 -8.90 10.41
CA HIS A 81 -3.15 -8.67 11.56
C HIS A 81 -3.51 -7.20 11.78
N SER A 82 -2.93 -6.27 11.02
CA SER A 82 -3.21 -4.84 11.14
C SER A 82 -4.66 -4.49 10.77
N HIS A 83 -5.18 -3.45 11.41
CA HIS A 83 -6.58 -3.07 11.26
C HIS A 83 -6.85 -2.56 9.84
N GLY A 84 -7.79 -3.21 9.15
CA GLY A 84 -8.16 -2.83 7.79
C GLY A 84 -7.37 -3.53 6.70
N VAL A 85 -6.33 -4.30 7.05
CA VAL A 85 -5.65 -5.22 6.14
C VAL A 85 -6.49 -6.49 5.97
N MET A 86 -6.49 -7.05 4.77
CA MET A 86 -7.09 -8.35 4.46
C MET A 86 -6.03 -9.41 4.25
N LYS A 87 -5.07 -9.15 3.36
CA LYS A 87 -3.99 -10.08 3.01
C LYS A 87 -2.91 -9.39 2.18
N LEU A 88 -1.71 -9.96 2.14
CA LEU A 88 -0.75 -9.63 1.09
C LEU A 88 -1.27 -10.08 -0.28
N LEU A 89 -0.94 -9.33 -1.32
CA LEU A 89 -1.12 -9.74 -2.70
C LEU A 89 -0.20 -10.94 -2.95
N LYS A 90 -0.79 -12.08 -3.31
CA LYS A 90 -0.05 -13.28 -3.68
C LYS A 90 -0.54 -13.78 -5.03
N PHE A 91 0.41 -14.17 -5.88
CA PHE A 91 0.18 -14.87 -7.14
C PHE A 91 0.41 -16.36 -6.89
N GLY A 92 -0.67 -17.10 -6.65
CA GLY A 92 -0.59 -18.52 -6.27
C GLY A 92 0.13 -18.70 -4.93
N ALA A 93 1.31 -19.31 -4.96
CA ALA A 93 2.19 -19.50 -3.81
C ALA A 93 3.23 -18.38 -3.63
N HIS A 94 3.32 -17.45 -4.58
CA HIS A 94 4.36 -16.42 -4.61
C HIS A 94 3.85 -15.05 -4.15
N ILE A 95 4.63 -14.34 -3.35
CA ILE A 95 4.35 -12.95 -2.97
C ILE A 95 5.38 -12.08 -3.69
N PRO A 96 4.97 -11.29 -4.69
CA PRO A 96 5.90 -10.47 -5.47
C PRO A 96 6.42 -9.31 -4.62
N GLU A 97 7.74 -9.16 -4.64
CA GLU A 97 8.40 -7.93 -4.22
C GLU A 97 8.25 -6.88 -5.31
N ILE A 98 7.95 -5.66 -4.90
CA ILE A 98 7.76 -4.54 -5.81
C ILE A 98 9.06 -3.76 -5.85
N PRO A 99 9.67 -3.60 -7.03
CA PRO A 99 10.85 -2.77 -7.14
C PRO A 99 10.56 -1.33 -6.68
N PRO A 100 11.50 -0.65 -5.99
CA PRO A 100 11.28 0.70 -5.45
C PRO A 100 10.93 1.75 -6.51
N HIS A 101 11.17 1.51 -7.79
CA HIS A 101 10.82 2.42 -8.88
C HIS A 101 9.33 2.36 -9.27
N PHE A 102 8.62 1.27 -8.94
CA PHE A 102 7.19 1.15 -9.19
C PHE A 102 6.33 1.80 -8.12
N VAL A 103 6.83 1.86 -6.88
CA VAL A 103 6.18 2.62 -5.81
C VAL A 103 6.67 4.07 -5.97
N PRO A 104 5.80 5.02 -6.33
CA PRO A 104 6.19 6.42 -6.30
C PRO A 104 6.76 6.71 -4.92
N LYS A 105 7.95 7.31 -4.86
CA LYS A 105 8.46 7.83 -3.58
C LYS A 105 7.32 8.62 -2.94
N PRO A 106 7.10 8.53 -1.62
CA PRO A 106 6.10 9.36 -0.96
C PRO A 106 6.43 10.81 -1.27
N GLN A 107 5.80 11.35 -2.30
CA GLN A 107 5.73 12.77 -2.55
C GLN A 107 4.87 13.23 -1.40
N GLN A 108 5.55 13.69 -0.33
CA GLN A 108 4.92 14.52 0.66
C GLN A 108 4.07 15.50 -0.12
N GLU A 109 2.77 15.39 0.09
CA GLU A 109 1.77 16.14 -0.62
C GLU A 109 2.17 17.61 -0.48
N THR A 110 2.77 18.18 -1.54
CA THR A 110 2.77 19.62 -1.76
C THR A 110 1.32 19.98 -1.98
N GLU A 111 0.54 19.99 -0.90
CA GLU A 111 -0.50 20.98 -0.69
C GLU A 111 0.24 22.31 -0.66
N LYS A 112 0.43 22.88 -1.85
CA LYS A 112 0.75 24.30 -1.97
C LYS A 112 -0.58 25.06 -1.94
N PRO A 113 -0.70 26.10 -1.08
CA PRO A 113 -1.93 26.85 -0.83
C PRO A 113 -2.52 27.54 -2.07
#